data_AF-A0A168GZ79-F1
#
_entry.id   AF-A0A168GZ79-F1
#
_cell.length_a   1.000
_cell.length_b   1.000
_cell.length_c   1.000
_cell.angle_alpha   90.00
_cell.angle_beta   90.00
_cell.angle_gamma   90.00
#
_symmetry.space_group_name_H-M   'P 1'
#
loop_
_entity.id
_entity.type
_entity.pdbx_description
1 polymer ?
#
loop_
_entity_poly.entity_id
_entity_poly.type
_entity_poly.pdbx_seq_one_letter_code
_entity_poly.pdbx_strand_id
1 'polypeptide(L)'
;MKLYTVAPALAATTLSQAITTPEAGHGNLTIALFADSQGDSCKANDISNTISLTTSSVPVVYTCFNVSDIFSQGNSTGFQNSTSNIYDSHGDIEQPNGIAWFLQNQNLYDAKANYSRVWYSQANMSEIKEGKDAPWVFYTYAFPNCRQLGKGHPEKGADPWFETSCQTKKDGQCRSTPGPVVSFAINRADSYNEGHGGCETWARLGAATRFGQGVSAAVLSVASAAAAWLLI
;
A
#
# COMPACT_ATOMS: atom_id res chain seq x y z
N MET A 1 20.92 -13.34 -68.24
CA MET A 1 19.62 -13.16 -67.56
C MET A 1 19.83 -13.50 -66.08
N LYS A 2 19.83 -12.49 -65.19
CA LYS A 2 19.97 -12.69 -63.74
C LYS A 2 18.57 -12.59 -63.11
N LEU A 3 18.10 -13.68 -62.51
CA LEU A 3 16.88 -13.70 -61.71
C LEU A 3 17.22 -13.29 -60.28
N TYR A 4 16.60 -12.20 -59.81
CA TYR A 4 16.62 -11.79 -58.41
C TYR A 4 15.32 -12.26 -57.75
N THR A 5 15.42 -13.26 -56.87
CA THR A 5 14.37 -13.63 -55.92
C THR A 5 14.42 -12.68 -54.73
N VAL A 6 13.36 -11.92 -54.51
CA VAL A 6 13.15 -11.14 -53.29
C VAL A 6 12.23 -11.96 -52.37
N ALA A 7 12.72 -12.36 -51.21
CA ALA A 7 11.92 -13.00 -50.16
C ALA A 7 11.15 -11.92 -49.38
N PRO A 8 9.89 -12.15 -48.98
CA PRO A 8 9.18 -11.23 -48.11
C PRO A 8 9.63 -11.45 -46.66
N ALA A 9 10.16 -10.41 -46.03
CA ALA A 9 10.39 -10.39 -44.59
C ALA A 9 9.03 -10.14 -43.90
N LEU A 10 8.50 -11.15 -43.23
CA LEU A 10 7.36 -11.01 -42.32
C LEU A 10 7.83 -10.31 -41.05
N ALA A 11 7.52 -9.02 -40.91
CA ALA A 11 7.70 -8.29 -39.67
C ALA A 11 6.61 -8.73 -38.68
N ALA A 12 6.99 -9.52 -37.68
CA ALA A 12 6.14 -9.80 -36.53
C ALA A 12 6.10 -8.55 -35.63
N THR A 13 5.06 -7.73 -35.76
CA THR A 13 4.75 -6.66 -34.80
C THR A 13 4.25 -7.30 -33.50
N THR A 14 5.14 -7.44 -32.52
CA THR A 14 4.75 -7.74 -31.14
C THR A 14 4.05 -6.51 -30.56
N LEU A 15 2.73 -6.60 -30.35
CA LEU A 15 2.03 -5.66 -29.45
C LEU A 15 2.54 -5.92 -28.03
N SER A 16 3.49 -5.11 -27.56
CA SER A 16 3.69 -4.95 -26.12
C SER A 16 2.48 -4.21 -25.58
N GLN A 17 1.55 -4.94 -24.95
CA GLN A 17 0.52 -4.30 -24.13
C GLN A 17 1.24 -3.53 -23.02
N ALA A 18 1.08 -2.21 -23.01
CA ALA A 18 1.57 -1.38 -21.92
C ALA A 18 0.83 -1.82 -20.65
N ILE A 19 1.57 -2.41 -19.72
CA ILE A 19 1.07 -2.82 -18.42
C ILE A 19 0.84 -1.53 -17.62
N THR A 20 -0.40 -1.08 -17.53
CA THR A 20 -0.75 0.10 -16.74
C THR A 20 -1.01 -0.30 -15.30
N THR A 21 -0.08 0.04 -14.40
CA THR A 21 -0.37 0.18 -12.97
C THR A 21 -1.58 1.12 -12.83
N PRO A 22 -2.59 0.79 -11.99
CA PRO A 22 -3.68 1.70 -11.71
C PRO A 22 -3.11 3.05 -11.24
N GLU A 23 -3.39 4.10 -12.00
CA GLU A 23 -3.01 5.45 -11.63
C GLU A 23 -3.63 5.80 -10.29
N ALA A 24 -2.88 6.47 -9.41
CA ALA A 24 -3.45 7.13 -8.24
C ALA A 24 -4.43 8.22 -8.71
N GLY A 25 -5.64 7.84 -9.08
CA GLY A 25 -6.64 8.72 -9.68
C GLY A 25 -8.04 8.24 -9.30
N HIS A 26 -8.96 9.19 -9.16
CA HIS A 26 -10.37 8.95 -8.79
C HIS A 26 -10.67 8.72 -7.30
N GLY A 27 -9.73 9.00 -6.38
CA GLY A 27 -10.03 8.99 -4.95
C GLY A 27 -10.15 7.61 -4.31
N ASN A 28 -9.88 6.54 -5.06
CA ASN A 28 -9.91 5.17 -4.56
C ASN A 28 -8.58 4.80 -3.86
N LEU A 29 -8.65 3.77 -3.02
CA LEU A 29 -7.48 3.10 -2.45
C LEU A 29 -7.29 1.78 -3.21
N THR A 30 -6.10 1.59 -3.79
CA THR A 30 -5.66 0.28 -4.30
C THR A 30 -4.54 -0.24 -3.43
N ILE A 31 -4.64 -1.50 -3.03
CA ILE A 31 -3.59 -2.24 -2.34
C ILE A 31 -3.23 -3.48 -3.15
N ALA A 32 -1.96 -3.84 -3.14
CA ALA A 32 -1.43 -5.02 -3.80
C ALA A 32 -0.45 -5.72 -2.85
N LEU A 33 -0.63 -7.03 -2.68
CA LEU A 33 0.18 -7.84 -1.78
C LEU A 33 1.10 -8.72 -2.60
N PHE A 34 2.39 -8.67 -2.32
CA PHE A 34 3.42 -9.42 -3.02
C PHE A 34 3.94 -10.55 -2.16
N ALA A 35 3.86 -11.77 -2.67
CA ALA A 35 4.58 -12.92 -2.16
C ALA A 35 6.09 -12.69 -2.25
N ASP A 36 6.85 -13.20 -1.28
CA ASP A 36 8.32 -13.11 -1.25
C ASP A 36 9.00 -13.64 -2.54
N SER A 37 8.38 -14.63 -3.20
CA SER A 37 8.85 -15.18 -4.48
C SER A 37 8.88 -14.18 -5.64
N GLN A 38 8.15 -13.06 -5.55
CA GLN A 38 8.05 -12.06 -6.62
C GLN A 38 9.19 -11.02 -6.63
N GLY A 39 10.26 -11.21 -5.84
CA GLY A 39 11.47 -10.37 -5.92
C GLY A 39 11.19 -8.86 -5.85
N ASP A 40 11.88 -8.06 -6.66
CA ASP A 40 11.77 -6.59 -6.58
C ASP A 40 10.53 -5.98 -7.28
N SER A 41 9.56 -6.79 -7.75
CA SER A 41 8.38 -6.30 -8.50
C SER A 41 7.59 -5.21 -7.76
N CYS A 42 7.49 -5.30 -6.43
CA CYS A 42 6.86 -4.26 -5.62
C CYS A 42 7.57 -2.90 -5.77
N LYS A 43 8.92 -2.88 -5.75
CA LYS A 43 9.70 -1.64 -5.92
C LYS A 43 9.64 -1.10 -7.35
N ALA A 44 9.40 -1.98 -8.32
CA ALA A 44 9.18 -1.60 -9.71
C ALA A 44 7.77 -1.03 -9.96
N ASN A 45 6.90 -0.98 -8.94
CA ASN A 45 5.49 -0.58 -9.04
C ASN A 45 4.70 -1.41 -10.09
N ASP A 46 5.13 -2.65 -10.33
CA ASP A 46 4.45 -3.58 -11.25
C ASP A 46 3.53 -4.50 -10.45
N ILE A 47 2.24 -4.18 -10.45
CA ILE A 47 1.21 -4.97 -9.77
C ILE A 47 0.50 -5.97 -10.70
N SER A 48 0.92 -6.10 -11.95
CA SER A 48 0.21 -6.88 -12.97
C SER A 48 0.12 -8.37 -12.64
N ASN A 49 1.13 -8.90 -11.97
CA ASN A 49 1.24 -10.30 -11.61
C ASN A 49 1.11 -10.52 -10.10
N THR A 50 0.29 -9.72 -9.41
CA THR A 50 0.07 -9.85 -7.97
C THR A 50 -1.39 -9.64 -7.59
N ILE A 51 -1.81 -10.20 -6.44
CA ILE A 51 -3.16 -10.01 -5.92
C ILE A 51 -3.38 -8.56 -5.50
N SER A 52 -4.51 -7.97 -5.87
CA SER A 52 -4.84 -6.60 -5.50
C SER A 52 -6.31 -6.42 -5.14
N LEU A 53 -6.56 -5.42 -4.30
CA LEU A 53 -7.90 -4.94 -3.95
C LEU A 53 -7.95 -3.44 -4.25
N THR A 54 -8.99 -3.02 -4.97
CA THR A 54 -9.33 -1.61 -5.17
C THR A 54 -10.68 -1.30 -4.54
N THR A 55 -10.74 -0.23 -3.76
CA THR A 55 -12.01 0.26 -3.20
C THR A 55 -12.83 1.01 -4.25
N SER A 56 -14.15 0.95 -4.12
CA SER A 56 -15.09 1.73 -4.94
C SER A 56 -16.06 2.57 -4.12
N SER A 57 -15.95 2.55 -2.79
CA SER A 57 -16.71 3.40 -1.87
C SER A 57 -15.90 3.75 -0.62
N VAL A 58 -15.95 5.01 -0.16
CA VAL A 58 -15.33 5.43 1.11
C VAL A 58 -16.18 4.96 2.28
N PRO A 59 -15.63 4.20 3.25
CA PRO A 59 -16.39 3.77 4.42
C PRO A 59 -16.68 4.94 5.35
N VAL A 60 -17.76 4.83 6.10
CA VAL A 60 -17.99 5.72 7.26
C VAL A 60 -17.12 5.33 8.45
N VAL A 61 -16.74 4.06 8.58
CA VAL A 61 -15.99 3.55 9.73
C VAL A 61 -15.13 2.33 9.39
N TYR A 62 -14.19 2.04 10.28
CA TYR A 62 -13.21 0.97 10.21
C TYR A 62 -13.77 -0.34 9.66
N THR A 63 -13.13 -0.85 8.60
CA THR A 63 -13.51 -2.08 7.92
C THR A 63 -12.30 -2.99 7.84
N CYS A 64 -12.43 -4.20 8.38
CA CYS A 64 -11.34 -5.18 8.49
C CYS A 64 -11.49 -6.29 7.45
N PHE A 65 -10.36 -6.76 6.92
CA PHE A 65 -10.26 -7.84 5.95
C PHE A 65 -9.18 -8.82 6.37
N ASN A 66 -9.50 -10.12 6.40
CA ASN A 66 -8.48 -11.16 6.41
C ASN A 66 -8.00 -11.41 4.98
N VAL A 67 -6.68 -11.48 4.77
CA VAL A 67 -6.09 -11.76 3.46
C VAL A 67 -6.57 -13.13 2.93
N SER A 68 -6.63 -14.13 3.81
CA SER A 68 -7.12 -15.47 3.46
C SER A 68 -8.54 -15.47 2.95
N ASP A 69 -9.41 -14.68 3.57
CA ASP A 69 -10.84 -14.75 3.32
C ASP A 69 -11.17 -13.97 2.03
N ILE A 70 -10.57 -12.78 1.88
CA ILE A 70 -10.86 -11.90 0.75
C ILE A 70 -10.25 -12.41 -0.57
N PHE A 71 -9.06 -13.02 -0.56
CA PHE A 71 -8.39 -13.44 -1.81
C PHE A 71 -8.63 -14.90 -2.20
N SER A 72 -9.26 -15.70 -1.33
CA SER A 72 -9.66 -17.08 -1.67
C SER A 72 -11.10 -17.22 -2.17
N GLN A 73 -11.90 -16.16 -2.08
CA GLN A 73 -13.29 -16.19 -2.52
C GLN A 73 -13.41 -16.24 -4.06
N GLY A 74 -14.56 -16.69 -4.56
CA GLY A 74 -14.82 -16.77 -6.01
C GLY A 74 -15.24 -15.46 -6.66
N ASN A 75 -15.63 -14.45 -5.89
CA ASN A 75 -16.16 -13.19 -6.40
C ASN A 75 -15.06 -12.14 -6.56
N SER A 76 -14.98 -11.51 -7.73
CA SER A 76 -14.05 -10.39 -7.97
C SER A 76 -14.59 -9.04 -7.54
N THR A 77 -15.84 -8.95 -7.10
CA THR A 77 -16.45 -7.73 -6.57
C THR A 77 -17.30 -8.07 -5.36
N GLY A 78 -17.43 -7.14 -4.42
CA GLY A 78 -18.32 -7.33 -3.29
C GLY A 78 -18.37 -6.13 -2.36
N PHE A 79 -18.97 -6.37 -1.20
CA PHE A 79 -19.09 -5.39 -0.13
C PHE A 79 -18.67 -6.04 1.19
N GLN A 80 -17.80 -5.37 1.93
CA GLN A 80 -17.39 -5.77 3.28
C GLN A 80 -18.04 -4.82 4.28
N ASN A 81 -18.84 -5.36 5.18
CA ASN A 81 -19.42 -4.58 6.27
C ASN A 81 -18.32 -4.09 7.23
N SER A 82 -18.51 -2.87 7.75
CA SER A 82 -17.67 -2.32 8.80
C SER A 82 -17.71 -3.15 10.09
N THR A 83 -16.67 -3.02 10.92
CA THR A 83 -16.60 -3.75 12.22
C THR A 83 -17.40 -3.09 13.35
N SER A 84 -17.91 -1.89 13.10
CA SER A 84 -18.72 -1.08 14.02
C SER A 84 -19.75 -0.29 13.23
N ASN A 85 -20.74 0.28 13.91
CA ASN A 85 -21.75 1.15 13.30
C ASN A 85 -21.60 2.57 13.82
N ILE A 86 -21.73 3.56 12.92
CA ILE A 86 -21.96 4.97 13.27
C ILE A 86 -23.43 5.27 12.97
N TYR A 87 -24.09 6.01 13.85
CA TYR A 87 -25.49 6.40 13.72
C TYR A 87 -25.59 7.89 13.43
N ASP A 88 -26.51 8.27 12.53
CA ASP A 88 -26.79 9.66 12.19
C ASP A 88 -27.66 10.36 13.25
N SER A 89 -28.03 11.62 13.00
CA SER A 89 -28.88 12.40 13.91
C SER A 89 -30.29 11.85 14.10
N HIS A 90 -30.75 10.96 13.22
CA HIS A 90 -32.06 10.31 13.27
C HIS A 90 -31.99 8.93 13.96
N GLY A 91 -30.78 8.46 14.29
CA GLY A 91 -30.55 7.14 14.89
C GLY A 91 -30.41 6.01 13.88
N ASP A 92 -30.27 6.33 12.59
CA ASP A 92 -30.06 5.36 11.52
C ASP A 92 -28.57 5.12 11.27
N ILE A 93 -28.19 3.91 10.83
CA ILE A 93 -26.79 3.60 10.52
C ILE A 93 -26.35 4.42 9.30
N GLU A 94 -25.31 5.24 9.46
CA GLU A 94 -24.72 6.04 8.40
C GLU A 94 -24.20 5.13 7.27
N GLN A 95 -24.52 5.46 6.02
CA GLN A 95 -24.15 4.66 4.86
C GLN A 95 -23.08 5.36 4.00
N PRO A 96 -22.17 4.59 3.36
CA PRO A 96 -22.05 3.14 3.42
C PRO A 96 -21.34 2.67 4.70
N ASN A 97 -21.97 1.76 5.45
CA ASN A 97 -21.38 1.13 6.65
C ASN A 97 -20.48 -0.05 6.28
N GLY A 98 -19.50 0.23 5.42
CA GLY A 98 -18.59 -0.75 4.86
C GLY A 98 -17.94 -0.26 3.58
N ILE A 99 -17.31 -1.18 2.86
CA ILE A 99 -16.51 -0.89 1.67
C ILE A 99 -16.94 -1.81 0.54
N ALA A 100 -17.36 -1.21 -0.57
CA ALA A 100 -17.41 -1.86 -1.87
C ALA A 100 -15.99 -2.00 -2.43
N TRP A 101 -15.68 -3.17 -2.97
CA TRP A 101 -14.34 -3.52 -3.44
C TRP A 101 -14.38 -4.33 -4.73
N PHE A 102 -13.25 -4.30 -5.45
CA PHE A 102 -12.95 -5.12 -6.61
C PHE A 102 -11.57 -5.75 -6.46
N LEU A 103 -11.43 -7.02 -6.86
CA LEU A 103 -10.19 -7.81 -6.77
C LEU A 103 -9.63 -8.11 -8.16
N GLN A 104 -8.31 -8.07 -8.27
CA GLN A 104 -7.59 -8.55 -9.46
C GLN A 104 -6.66 -9.69 -9.10
N ASN A 105 -6.41 -10.55 -10.10
CA ASN A 105 -5.43 -11.63 -10.03
C ASN A 105 -5.60 -12.60 -8.86
N GLN A 106 -6.83 -12.84 -8.40
CA GLN A 106 -7.12 -13.73 -7.28
C GLN A 106 -6.57 -15.15 -7.49
N ASN A 107 -6.47 -15.60 -8.75
CA ASN A 107 -5.86 -16.87 -9.13
C ASN A 107 -4.36 -16.97 -8.78
N LEU A 108 -3.70 -15.87 -8.41
CA LEU A 108 -2.32 -15.82 -7.95
C LEU A 108 -2.21 -15.89 -6.41
N TYR A 109 -3.34 -15.97 -5.69
CA TYR A 109 -3.33 -16.14 -4.25
C TYR A 109 -2.82 -17.53 -3.88
N ASP A 110 -1.81 -17.58 -3.03
CA ASP A 110 -1.27 -18.80 -2.43
C ASP A 110 -1.31 -18.67 -0.91
N ALA A 111 -2.13 -19.48 -0.25
CA ALA A 111 -2.29 -19.49 1.20
C ALA A 111 -1.01 -19.86 1.97
N LYS A 112 0.02 -20.38 1.30
CA LYS A 112 1.33 -20.70 1.88
C LYS A 112 2.38 -19.62 1.62
N ALA A 113 2.09 -18.64 0.79
CA ALA A 113 3.03 -17.58 0.47
C ALA A 113 3.17 -16.58 1.63
N ASN A 114 4.37 -16.00 1.74
CA ASN A 114 4.62 -14.90 2.66
C ASN A 114 4.36 -13.57 1.95
N TYR A 115 3.26 -12.90 2.29
CA TYR A 115 2.89 -11.58 1.78
C TYR A 115 3.44 -10.48 2.68
N SER A 116 4.77 -10.30 2.70
CA SER A 116 5.46 -9.30 3.54
C SER A 116 5.62 -7.94 2.86
N ARG A 117 5.27 -7.84 1.57
CA ARG A 117 5.48 -6.67 0.73
C ARG A 117 4.15 -6.14 0.24
N VAL A 118 3.95 -4.85 0.45
CA VAL A 118 2.69 -4.17 0.14
C VAL A 118 2.99 -2.99 -0.77
N TRP A 119 2.33 -2.96 -1.90
CA TRP A 119 2.18 -1.74 -2.67
C TRP A 119 0.81 -1.14 -2.38
N TYR A 120 0.74 0.18 -2.29
CA TYR A 120 -0.52 0.88 -2.19
C TYR A 120 -0.49 2.18 -2.97
N SER A 121 -1.66 2.59 -3.44
CA SER A 121 -1.89 3.84 -4.13
C SER A 121 -3.16 4.46 -3.59
N GLN A 122 -3.04 5.71 -3.17
CA GLN A 122 -4.18 6.53 -2.76
C GLN A 122 -3.88 7.99 -3.07
N ALA A 123 -4.84 8.68 -3.68
CA ALA A 123 -4.77 10.10 -3.98
C ALA A 123 -6.12 10.75 -3.71
N ASN A 124 -6.15 12.09 -3.67
CA ASN A 124 -7.42 12.81 -3.68
C ASN A 124 -8.05 12.78 -5.09
N MET A 125 -9.36 12.94 -5.19
CA MET A 125 -10.07 13.00 -6.48
C MET A 125 -9.66 14.21 -7.31
N SER A 126 -9.37 15.34 -6.66
CA SER A 126 -9.14 16.62 -7.32
C SER A 126 -7.69 16.81 -7.79
N GLU A 127 -6.73 16.36 -7.00
CA GLU A 127 -5.30 16.55 -7.28
C GLU A 127 -4.45 15.54 -6.51
N ILE A 128 -3.43 15.00 -7.17
CA ILE A 128 -2.41 14.15 -6.54
C ILE A 128 -1.34 15.04 -5.92
N LYS A 129 -1.26 15.09 -4.59
CA LYS A 129 -0.19 15.78 -3.85
C LYS A 129 0.44 14.84 -2.86
N GLU A 130 1.57 14.24 -3.23
CA GLU A 130 2.33 13.36 -2.35
C GLU A 130 2.55 14.00 -0.96
N GLY A 131 2.31 13.22 0.09
CA GLY A 131 2.51 13.67 1.47
C GLY A 131 1.43 14.62 2.00
N LYS A 132 0.35 14.86 1.25
CA LYS A 132 -0.87 15.50 1.75
C LYS A 132 -1.89 14.47 2.19
N ASP A 133 -2.90 14.91 2.93
CA ASP A 133 -3.97 14.07 3.41
C ASP A 133 -4.67 13.34 2.26
N ALA A 134 -4.71 12.01 2.34
CA ALA A 134 -5.56 11.17 1.51
C ALA A 134 -6.92 10.95 2.21
N PRO A 135 -7.95 10.51 1.49
CA PRO A 135 -9.26 10.24 2.10
C PRO A 135 -9.29 8.96 2.96
N TRP A 136 -8.25 8.12 2.89
CA TRP A 136 -8.23 6.80 3.53
C TRP A 136 -7.09 6.68 4.54
N VAL A 137 -7.32 5.89 5.58
CA VAL A 137 -6.24 5.31 6.38
C VAL A 137 -6.22 3.82 6.07
N PHE A 138 -5.05 3.34 5.65
CA PHE A 138 -4.79 1.94 5.38
C PHE A 138 -3.89 1.36 6.48
N TYR A 139 -4.31 0.23 7.05
CA TYR A 139 -3.62 -0.46 8.13
C TYR A 139 -3.21 -1.88 7.71
N THR A 140 -2.04 -2.34 8.12
CA THR A 140 -1.59 -3.73 7.93
C THR A 140 -1.33 -4.38 9.28
N TYR A 141 -1.77 -5.63 9.44
CA TYR A 141 -1.61 -6.40 10.68
C TYR A 141 -0.97 -7.76 10.43
N ALA A 142 -0.14 -8.19 11.37
CA ALA A 142 0.50 -9.51 11.38
C ALA A 142 -0.41 -10.63 11.92
N PHE A 143 -1.63 -10.29 12.38
CA PHE A 143 -2.58 -11.25 12.95
C PHE A 143 -3.93 -11.18 12.23
N PRO A 144 -4.76 -12.26 12.30
CA PRO A 144 -6.12 -12.23 11.77
C PRO A 144 -7.02 -11.23 12.49
N ASN A 145 -8.09 -10.83 11.81
CA ASN A 145 -9.17 -9.95 12.29
C ASN A 145 -8.65 -8.60 12.80
N CYS A 146 -7.62 -8.08 12.14
CA CYS A 146 -6.99 -6.79 12.42
C CYS A 146 -6.57 -6.61 13.88
N ARG A 147 -6.14 -7.71 14.50
CA ARG A 147 -5.65 -7.69 15.86
C ARG A 147 -4.26 -7.08 15.90
N GLN A 148 -4.05 -6.16 16.84
CA GLN A 148 -2.73 -5.58 17.12
C GLN A 148 -1.83 -6.51 17.92
N LEU A 149 -2.41 -7.47 18.66
CA LEU A 149 -1.70 -8.39 19.55
C LEU A 149 -2.09 -9.86 19.29
N GLY A 150 -1.09 -10.72 19.18
CA GLY A 150 -1.22 -12.18 19.06
C GLY A 150 -1.23 -12.86 20.43
N LYS A 151 -1.99 -13.95 20.58
CA LYS A 151 -1.94 -14.76 21.81
C LYS A 151 -0.56 -15.43 21.89
N GLY A 152 0.16 -15.25 22.99
CA GLY A 152 1.48 -15.87 23.19
C GLY A 152 2.65 -15.14 22.53
N HIS A 153 2.41 -13.98 21.91
CA HIS A 153 3.46 -13.11 21.38
C HIS A 153 3.81 -12.03 22.40
N PRO A 154 5.08 -11.59 22.49
CA PRO A 154 5.47 -10.52 23.41
C PRO A 154 4.67 -9.24 23.11
N GLU A 155 4.22 -8.55 24.17
CA GLU A 155 3.32 -7.39 24.08
C GLU A 155 3.86 -6.20 23.25
N LYS A 156 5.17 -6.17 22.93
CA LYS A 156 5.78 -5.06 22.19
C LYS A 156 6.71 -5.51 21.07
N GLY A 157 6.31 -5.18 19.85
CA GLY A 157 7.23 -4.86 18.75
C GLY A 157 7.75 -6.00 17.88
N ALA A 158 7.51 -7.27 18.23
CA ALA A 158 7.90 -8.41 17.40
C ALA A 158 7.09 -8.46 16.09
N ASP A 159 5.78 -8.22 16.19
CA ASP A 159 4.84 -8.30 15.07
C ASP A 159 4.07 -6.97 14.96
N PRO A 160 4.72 -5.89 14.48
CA PRO A 160 4.12 -4.58 14.44
C PRO A 160 3.03 -4.49 13.39
N TRP A 161 2.01 -3.68 13.67
CA TRP A 161 1.10 -3.16 12.66
C TRP A 161 1.62 -1.82 12.12
N PHE A 162 1.26 -1.51 10.88
CA PHE A 162 1.64 -0.27 10.20
C PHE A 162 0.39 0.42 9.67
N GLU A 163 0.51 1.73 9.46
CA GLU A 163 -0.59 2.56 8.94
C GLU A 163 -0.10 3.68 8.02
N THR A 164 -0.99 4.14 7.15
CA THR A 164 -0.73 5.29 6.29
C THR A 164 -2.01 5.99 5.87
N SER A 165 -1.98 7.31 5.88
CA SER A 165 -3.09 8.17 5.46
C SER A 165 -2.66 9.32 4.53
N CYS A 166 -1.39 9.36 4.13
CA CYS A 166 -0.91 10.32 3.16
C CYS A 166 -1.13 9.83 1.72
N GLN A 167 -1.36 10.78 0.82
CA GLN A 167 -1.39 10.55 -0.61
C GLN A 167 -0.03 10.06 -1.09
N THR A 168 -0.07 9.09 -2.00
CA THR A 168 1.11 8.55 -2.66
C THR A 168 1.50 9.40 -3.87
N LYS A 169 2.66 9.08 -4.47
CA LYS A 169 2.92 9.48 -5.85
C LYS A 169 1.90 8.82 -6.79
N LYS A 170 1.86 9.31 -8.04
CA LYS A 170 1.00 8.80 -9.11
C LYS A 170 1.11 7.28 -9.31
N ASP A 171 2.32 6.73 -9.15
CA ASP A 171 2.62 5.32 -9.36
C ASP A 171 2.50 4.46 -8.08
N GLY A 172 1.89 5.01 -7.02
CA GLY A 172 1.80 4.39 -5.71
C GLY A 172 3.14 4.34 -4.98
N GLN A 173 3.21 3.49 -3.95
CA GLN A 173 4.44 3.23 -3.22
C GLN A 173 4.50 1.83 -2.63
N CYS A 174 5.70 1.25 -2.63
CA CYS A 174 6.02 -0.03 -2.03
C CYS A 174 6.57 0.12 -0.61
N ARG A 175 6.16 -0.79 0.27
CA ARG A 175 6.65 -0.94 1.64
C ARG A 175 6.77 -2.42 2.03
N SER A 176 7.43 -2.67 3.15
CA SER A 176 7.63 -4.01 3.67
C SER A 176 7.35 -4.07 5.16
N THR A 177 6.86 -5.23 5.60
CA THR A 177 6.63 -5.60 7.00
C THR A 177 7.64 -6.67 7.43
N PRO A 178 7.94 -6.82 8.73
CA PRO A 178 8.87 -7.85 9.21
C PRO A 178 8.38 -9.29 8.98
N GLY A 179 7.07 -9.48 8.84
CA GLY A 179 6.42 -10.76 8.58
C GLY A 179 5.22 -10.58 7.65
N PRO A 180 4.43 -11.64 7.40
CA PRO A 180 3.30 -11.58 6.49
C PRO A 180 2.23 -10.59 6.97
N VAL A 181 1.61 -9.89 6.03
CA VAL A 181 0.34 -9.21 6.26
C VAL A 181 -0.75 -10.28 6.26
N VAL A 182 -1.36 -10.50 7.42
CA VAL A 182 -2.39 -11.53 7.63
C VAL A 182 -3.79 -10.93 7.53
N SER A 183 -3.93 -9.69 7.97
CA SER A 183 -5.15 -8.89 7.77
C SER A 183 -4.80 -7.43 7.54
N PHE A 184 -5.73 -6.69 6.98
CA PHE A 184 -5.61 -5.26 6.78
C PHE A 184 -6.94 -4.58 7.07
N ALA A 185 -6.88 -3.29 7.38
CA ALA A 185 -8.07 -2.49 7.57
C ALA A 185 -8.01 -1.20 6.76
N ILE A 186 -9.19 -0.67 6.48
CA ILE A 186 -9.39 0.57 5.77
C ILE A 186 -10.38 1.41 6.57
N ASN A 187 -10.08 2.69 6.75
CA ASN A 187 -10.94 3.65 7.44
C ASN A 187 -10.92 4.99 6.70
N ARG A 188 -11.85 5.89 7.06
CA ARG A 188 -11.82 7.30 6.65
C ARG A 188 -10.71 8.04 7.40
N ALA A 189 -10.00 8.94 6.72
CA ALA A 189 -8.83 9.61 7.27
C ALA A 189 -9.10 10.98 7.91
N ASP A 190 -10.29 11.55 7.77
CA ASP A 190 -10.63 12.90 8.25
C ASP A 190 -10.31 13.09 9.74
N SER A 191 -10.98 12.33 10.60
CA SER A 191 -10.82 12.36 12.05
C SER A 191 -9.46 11.83 12.50
N TYR A 192 -8.91 10.87 11.77
CA TYR A 192 -7.59 10.30 12.04
C TYR A 192 -6.48 11.35 11.83
N ASN A 193 -6.46 12.02 10.68
CA ASN A 193 -5.45 13.03 10.35
C ASN A 193 -5.56 14.24 11.30
N GLU A 194 -6.78 14.67 11.64
CA GLU A 194 -6.98 15.74 12.62
C GLU A 194 -6.40 15.37 14.00
N GLY A 195 -6.69 14.16 14.48
CA GLY A 195 -6.18 13.66 15.76
C GLY A 195 -4.65 13.48 15.80
N HIS A 196 -4.02 13.27 14.64
CA HIS A 196 -2.57 13.08 14.49
C HIS A 196 -1.80 14.36 14.12
N GLY A 197 -2.50 15.47 13.85
CA GLY A 197 -1.87 16.72 13.41
C GLY A 197 -1.42 16.71 11.95
N GLY A 198 -1.98 15.82 11.14
CA GLY A 198 -1.68 15.60 9.73
C GLY A 198 -1.74 14.12 9.36
N CYS A 199 -1.54 13.83 8.07
CA CYS A 199 -1.43 12.46 7.61
C CYS A 199 -0.13 11.77 8.01
N GLU A 200 -0.16 10.43 8.06
CA GLU A 200 0.99 9.61 8.41
C GLU A 200 1.46 8.74 7.25
N THR A 201 2.78 8.60 7.11
CA THR A 201 3.42 7.76 6.07
C THR A 201 4.08 6.55 6.68
N TRP A 202 3.46 5.38 6.50
CA TRP A 202 3.97 4.08 6.96
C TRP A 202 4.40 4.09 8.43
N ALA A 203 3.57 4.70 9.28
CA ALA A 203 3.80 4.78 10.71
C ALA A 203 3.71 3.38 11.34
N ARG A 204 4.55 3.13 12.35
CA ARG A 204 4.65 1.83 13.02
C ARG A 204 4.02 1.95 14.40
N LEU A 205 3.05 1.09 14.71
CA LEU A 205 2.40 1.04 16.03
C LEU A 205 1.79 2.40 16.48
N GLY A 206 1.23 3.21 15.58
CA GLY A 206 0.75 4.55 15.96
C GLY A 206 1.83 5.62 15.97
N ALA A 207 3.11 5.25 15.81
CA ALA A 207 4.24 6.17 15.86
C ALA A 207 4.80 6.41 14.46
N ALA A 208 4.60 7.61 13.94
CA ALA A 208 5.33 8.04 12.77
C ALA A 208 6.73 8.50 13.15
N THR A 209 7.73 7.96 12.45
CA THR A 209 9.01 8.65 12.34
C THR A 209 8.78 9.82 11.39
N ARG A 210 8.84 11.05 11.90
CA ARG A 210 8.74 12.29 11.12
C ARG A 210 9.93 12.42 10.17
N PHE A 211 10.00 11.60 9.13
CA PHE A 211 10.98 11.75 8.06
C PHE A 211 10.39 12.65 6.97
N GLY A 212 10.75 13.92 7.04
CA GLY A 212 10.81 14.77 5.86
C GLY A 212 10.03 16.08 5.90
N GLN A 213 10.41 17.02 6.77
CA GLN A 213 10.50 18.45 6.40
C GLN A 213 11.58 19.10 7.27
N GLY A 214 12.74 19.36 6.69
CA GLY A 214 13.85 20.04 7.37
C GLY A 214 15.21 19.62 6.85
N VAL A 215 15.47 19.82 5.56
CA VAL A 215 16.86 20.08 5.15
C VAL A 215 17.20 21.45 5.76
N SER A 216 17.79 21.44 6.94
CA SER A 216 18.64 22.54 7.41
C SER A 216 19.98 21.93 7.73
N ALA A 217 20.92 22.24 6.85
CA ALA A 217 22.32 21.93 7.00
C ALA A 217 22.82 22.36 8.38
N ALA A 218 23.37 21.42 9.14
CA ALA A 218 24.39 21.72 10.12
C ALA A 218 25.57 20.78 9.82
N VAL A 219 26.58 21.39 9.21
CA VAL A 219 27.87 20.82 8.83
C VAL A 219 28.49 20.09 10.03
N LEU A 220 28.74 18.79 9.90
CA LEU A 220 29.67 18.11 10.80
C LEU A 220 31.09 18.47 10.35
N SER A 221 31.65 19.50 10.97
CA SER A 221 33.08 19.81 10.90
C SER A 221 33.86 18.63 11.50
N VAL A 222 34.38 17.76 10.63
CA VAL A 222 35.39 16.78 11.02
C VAL A 222 36.71 17.53 11.14
N ALA A 223 37.12 17.85 12.36
CA ALA A 223 38.49 18.28 12.64
C ALA A 223 39.42 17.08 12.40
N SER A 224 40.05 17.02 11.23
CA SER A 224 41.09 16.05 10.93
C SER A 224 42.36 16.42 11.70
N ALA A 225 42.69 15.64 12.72
CA ALA A 225 44.01 15.65 13.33
C ALA A 225 45.02 15.06 12.33
N ALA A 226 45.69 15.92 11.56
CA ALA A 226 46.88 15.54 10.82
C ALA A 226 48.10 15.77 11.71
N ALA A 227 48.56 14.71 12.37
CA ALA A 227 49.91 14.64 12.88
C ALA A 227 50.87 14.64 11.68
N ALA A 228 51.47 15.79 11.39
CA ALA A 228 52.59 15.89 10.47
C ALA A 228 53.89 15.94 11.28
N TRP A 229 54.47 14.77 11.53
CA TRP A 229 55.90 14.65 11.76
C TRP A 229 56.52 14.18 10.45
N LEU A 230 57.18 15.09 9.73
CA LEU A 230 58.23 14.77 8.76
C LEU A 230 59.20 15.96 8.69
N LEU A 231 60.31 15.82 9.41
CA LEU A 231 61.71 16.11 9.03
C LEU A 231 61.94 17.32 8.08
N ILE A 232 62.49 18.42 8.61
CA ILE A 232 63.88 18.92 8.43
C ILE A 232 64.23 19.71 9.70
#